data_AF-U6RVX7-F1
#
_entry.id   AF-U6RVX7-F1
#
_cell.length_a   1.000
_cell.length_b   1.000
_cell.length_c   1.000
_cell.angle_alpha   90.00
_cell.angle_beta   90.00
_cell.angle_gamma   90.00
#
_symmetry.space_group_name_H-M   'P 1'
#
loop_
_entity.id
_entity.type
_entity.pdbx_description
1 polymer ?
#
loop_
_entity_poly.entity_id
_entity_poly.type
_entity_poly.pdbx_seq_one_letter_code
_entity_poly.pdbx_strand_id
1 'polypeptide(L)'
;MATVTAFIRVSTKKSEKANVRFRLRDGRKLQLFHKSKLEVNPMCWDATKQEIKAKVLFDTAKRAEFNQNVANMKNLILEIYSEAKNKEALTSEILDVEIDKRLNPDKYGLNEKKESFIETFTLFIKERKISDVRKSNFRVINRALQRYELYNQCNVIKDYKLSFENITSATLRDIERFLCAEHDLYEKFPEIYKAVPETRTPKPRGQNTINDIFTKLRTFFIWANDVWKIQCKMPPKTKRFYPLVLK
;
A
#
# COMPACT_ATOMS: atom_id res chain seq x y z
N MET A 1 6.69 -33.58 2.02
CA MET A 1 6.50 -32.44 1.08
C MET A 1 5.04 -32.06 1.18
N ALA A 2 4.78 -30.81 1.58
CA ALA A 2 3.44 -30.36 1.83
C ALA A 2 2.66 -30.22 0.51
N THR A 3 1.40 -30.65 0.52
CA THR A 3 0.50 -30.58 -0.64
C THR A 3 -0.80 -29.93 -0.25
N VAL A 4 -1.30 -29.00 -1.07
CA VAL A 4 -2.60 -28.36 -0.88
C VAL A 4 -3.57 -28.87 -1.93
N THR A 5 -4.73 -29.34 -1.48
CA THR A 5 -5.82 -29.81 -2.34
C THR A 5 -7.07 -28.99 -2.07
N ALA A 6 -7.73 -28.52 -3.13
CA ALA A 6 -9.01 -27.85 -3.05
C ALA A 6 -10.15 -28.85 -3.29
N PHE A 7 -11.24 -28.74 -2.53
CA PHE A 7 -12.40 -29.61 -2.62
C PHE A 7 -13.65 -28.88 -2.14
N ILE A 8 -14.82 -29.39 -2.52
CA ILE A 8 -16.11 -28.91 -2.02
C ILE A 8 -16.75 -30.00 -1.16
N ARG A 9 -17.56 -29.59 -0.18
CA ARG A 9 -18.50 -30.49 0.51
C ARG A 9 -19.91 -30.02 0.18
N VAL A 10 -20.72 -30.95 -0.29
CA VAL A 10 -22.15 -30.74 -0.55
C VAL A 10 -22.96 -31.52 0.48
N SER A 11 -24.07 -30.94 0.92
CA SER A 11 -25.10 -31.68 1.66
C SER A 11 -25.86 -32.58 0.68
N THR A 12 -26.59 -33.58 1.19
CA THR A 12 -27.45 -34.47 0.39
C THR A 12 -28.55 -33.73 -0.39
N LYS A 13 -28.90 -32.51 0.00
CA LYS A 13 -29.80 -31.62 -0.76
C LYS A 13 -29.01 -30.86 -1.83
N LYS A 14 -29.57 -30.74 -3.05
CA LYS A 14 -28.99 -29.96 -4.16
C LYS A 14 -28.71 -28.52 -3.71
N SER A 15 -27.48 -28.23 -3.32
CA SER A 15 -27.04 -26.88 -2.98
C SER A 15 -26.61 -26.15 -4.26
N GLU A 16 -27.21 -25.00 -4.54
CA GLU A 16 -26.84 -24.17 -5.70
C GLU A 16 -25.43 -23.58 -5.59
N LYS A 17 -24.92 -23.43 -4.36
CA LYS A 17 -23.60 -22.88 -4.06
C LYS A 17 -22.91 -23.69 -2.97
N ALA A 18 -21.62 -23.92 -3.14
CA ALA A 18 -20.76 -24.53 -2.14
C ALA A 18 -19.44 -23.76 -2.02
N ASN A 19 -18.96 -23.58 -0.79
CA ASN A 19 -17.64 -22.99 -0.54
C ASN A 19 -16.53 -23.98 -0.89
N VAL A 20 -15.52 -23.50 -1.61
CA VAL A 20 -14.27 -24.23 -1.83
C VAL A 20 -13.49 -24.28 -0.53
N ARG A 21 -13.11 -25.48 -0.12
CA ARG A 21 -12.27 -25.74 1.05
C ARG A 21 -10.91 -26.21 0.57
N PHE A 22 -9.90 -25.87 1.33
CA PHE A 22 -8.53 -26.26 1.08
C PHE A 22 -8.07 -27.19 2.20
N ARG A 23 -7.36 -28.25 1.82
CA ARG A 23 -6.72 -29.17 2.75
C ARG A 23 -5.23 -29.18 2.45
N LEU A 24 -4.46 -28.75 3.44
CA LEU A 24 -3.00 -28.87 3.48
C LEU A 24 -2.64 -30.20 4.15
N ARG A 25 -1.77 -30.99 3.50
CA ARG A 25 -1.25 -32.25 4.04
C ARG A 25 0.25 -32.23 4.03
N ASP A 26 0.87 -32.58 5.16
CA ASP A 26 2.29 -32.93 5.23
C ASP A 26 2.46 -34.29 5.90
N GLY A 27 2.81 -35.31 5.10
CA GLY A 27 2.88 -36.69 5.54
C GLY A 27 1.53 -37.27 6.02
N ARG A 28 1.59 -38.20 6.99
CA ARG A 28 0.40 -38.90 7.53
C ARG A 28 -0.21 -38.23 8.76
N LYS A 29 0.56 -37.39 9.45
CA LYS A 29 0.19 -36.86 10.78
C LYS A 29 -0.45 -35.46 10.73
N LEU A 30 -0.05 -34.61 9.78
CA LEU A 30 -0.53 -33.23 9.73
C LEU A 30 -1.53 -33.03 8.59
N GLN A 31 -2.78 -32.74 8.96
CA GLN A 31 -3.84 -32.33 8.04
C GLN A 31 -4.52 -31.07 8.56
N LEU A 32 -4.43 -29.98 7.81
CA LEU A 32 -5.06 -28.71 8.15
C LEU A 32 -6.12 -28.36 7.10
N PHE A 33 -7.18 -27.70 7.55
CA PHE A 33 -8.31 -27.33 6.73
C PHE A 33 -8.54 -25.81 6.77
N HIS A 34 -8.81 -25.23 5.61
CA HIS A 34 -9.20 -23.83 5.48
C HIS A 34 -10.51 -23.74 4.68
N LYS A 35 -11.49 -23.00 5.19
CA LYS A 35 -12.75 -22.73 4.48
C LYS A 35 -12.67 -21.36 3.82
N SER A 36 -12.56 -21.32 2.50
CA SER A 36 -12.51 -20.06 1.76
C SER A 36 -13.90 -19.46 1.53
N LYS A 37 -13.92 -18.17 1.16
CA LYS A 37 -15.12 -17.45 0.69
C LYS A 37 -15.44 -17.70 -0.79
N LEU A 38 -14.61 -18.47 -1.51
CA LEU A 38 -14.85 -18.79 -2.92
C LEU A 38 -16.05 -19.73 -3.02
N GLU A 39 -17.06 -19.32 -3.78
CA GLU A 39 -18.28 -20.11 -4.00
C GLU A 39 -18.33 -20.63 -5.43
N VAL A 40 -18.75 -21.88 -5.57
CA VAL A 40 -18.95 -22.52 -6.87
C VAL A 40 -20.20 -23.38 -6.85
N ASN A 41 -20.88 -23.47 -7.99
CA ASN A 41 -21.95 -24.45 -8.16
C ASN A 41 -21.31 -25.86 -8.20
N PRO A 42 -21.72 -26.80 -7.31
CA PRO A 42 -21.15 -28.14 -7.28
C PRO A 42 -21.17 -28.91 -8.60
N MET A 43 -22.18 -28.64 -9.46
CA MET A 43 -22.28 -29.27 -10.78
C MET A 43 -21.14 -28.85 -11.71
N CYS A 44 -20.61 -27.64 -11.51
CA CYS A 44 -19.57 -27.03 -12.33
C CYS A 44 -18.15 -27.36 -11.84
N TRP A 45 -17.99 -27.96 -10.65
CA TRP A 45 -16.68 -28.23 -10.05
C TRP A 45 -16.08 -29.56 -10.50
N ASP A 46 -14.84 -29.54 -10.98
CA ASP A 46 -14.04 -30.72 -11.27
C ASP A 46 -13.21 -31.10 -10.04
N ALA A 47 -13.51 -32.24 -9.42
CA ALA A 47 -12.81 -32.69 -8.21
C ALA A 47 -11.37 -33.16 -8.48
N THR A 48 -11.08 -33.63 -9.69
CA THR A 48 -9.77 -34.16 -10.07
C THR A 48 -8.82 -33.01 -10.38
N LYS A 49 -9.26 -32.09 -11.25
CA LYS A 49 -8.47 -30.94 -11.65
C LYS A 49 -8.55 -29.77 -10.65
N GLN A 50 -9.54 -29.79 -9.76
CA GLN A 50 -9.77 -28.77 -8.74
C GLN A 50 -10.02 -27.38 -9.34
N GLU A 51 -10.82 -27.34 -10.41
CA GLU A 51 -11.14 -26.17 -11.22
C GLU A 51 -12.59 -26.25 -11.74
N ILE A 52 -13.05 -25.24 -12.46
CA ILE A 52 -14.34 -25.32 -13.18
C ILE A 52 -14.20 -26.28 -14.37
N LYS A 53 -15.15 -27.23 -14.49
CA LYS A 53 -15.23 -28.21 -15.57
C LYS A 53 -15.17 -27.55 -16.95
N ALA A 54 -14.25 -28.01 -17.80
CA ALA A 54 -14.05 -27.47 -19.13
C ALA A 54 -15.31 -27.51 -20.03
N LYS A 55 -16.11 -28.58 -19.91
CA LYS A 55 -17.31 -28.85 -20.74
C LYS A 55 -18.59 -28.13 -20.29
N VAL A 56 -18.57 -27.38 -19.20
CA VAL A 56 -19.75 -26.65 -18.72
C VAL A 56 -19.86 -25.31 -19.44
N LEU A 57 -21.08 -24.85 -19.74
CA LEU A 57 -21.29 -23.50 -20.25
C LEU A 57 -21.04 -22.50 -19.11
N PHE A 58 -19.91 -21.78 -19.19
CA PHE A 58 -19.51 -20.79 -18.20
C PHE A 58 -18.77 -19.66 -18.91
N ASP A 59 -18.90 -18.44 -18.42
CA ASP A 59 -18.17 -17.29 -18.92
C ASP A 59 -16.65 -17.52 -18.83
N THR A 60 -15.96 -17.40 -19.96
CA THR A 60 -14.51 -17.64 -20.08
C THR A 60 -13.71 -16.75 -19.13
N ALA A 61 -14.09 -15.48 -18.98
CA ALA A 61 -13.36 -14.54 -18.11
C ALA A 61 -13.52 -14.92 -16.64
N LYS A 62 -14.75 -15.16 -16.20
CA LYS A 62 -15.06 -15.58 -14.82
C LYS A 62 -14.47 -16.95 -14.50
N ARG A 63 -14.38 -17.85 -15.47
CA ARG A 63 -13.72 -19.16 -15.32
C ARG A 63 -12.24 -18.98 -15.01
N ALA A 64 -11.54 -18.18 -15.82
CA ALA A 64 -10.13 -17.93 -15.65
C ALA A 64 -9.85 -17.25 -14.30
N GLU A 65 -10.63 -16.23 -13.94
CA GLU A 65 -10.53 -15.54 -12.66
C GLU A 65 -10.71 -16.50 -11.47
N PHE A 66 -11.75 -17.33 -11.50
CA PHE A 66 -12.01 -18.29 -10.43
C PHE A 66 -10.89 -19.34 -10.31
N ASN A 67 -10.44 -19.91 -11.43
CA ASN A 67 -9.36 -20.89 -11.43
C ASN A 67 -8.04 -20.26 -10.91
N GLN A 68 -7.76 -19.02 -11.30
CA GLN A 68 -6.61 -18.27 -10.81
C GLN A 68 -6.71 -18.01 -9.29
N ASN A 69 -7.89 -17.65 -8.79
CA ASN A 69 -8.12 -17.44 -7.35
C ASN A 69 -7.90 -18.74 -6.55
N VAL A 70 -8.35 -19.88 -7.07
CA VAL A 70 -8.08 -21.19 -6.45
C VAL A 70 -6.58 -21.50 -6.44
N ALA A 71 -5.86 -21.23 -7.53
CA ALA A 71 -4.41 -21.43 -7.61
C ALA A 71 -3.64 -20.51 -6.65
N ASN A 72 -3.98 -19.22 -6.64
CA ASN A 72 -3.41 -18.21 -5.74
C ASN A 72 -3.58 -18.62 -4.28
N MET A 73 -4.76 -19.12 -3.90
CA MET A 73 -5.02 -19.58 -2.53
C MET A 73 -4.17 -20.80 -2.16
N LYS A 74 -3.95 -21.75 -3.09
CA LYS A 74 -3.04 -22.89 -2.83
C LYS A 74 -1.61 -22.43 -2.57
N ASN A 75 -1.12 -21.49 -3.37
CA ASN A 75 0.21 -20.91 -3.21
C ASN A 75 0.34 -20.17 -1.89
N LEU A 76 -0.63 -19.32 -1.55
CA LEU A 76 -0.66 -18.59 -0.28
C LEU A 76 -0.58 -19.53 0.93
N ILE A 77 -1.37 -20.61 0.94
CA ILE A 77 -1.35 -21.60 2.02
C ILE A 77 0.02 -22.30 2.11
N LEU A 78 0.64 -22.62 0.97
CA LEU A 78 1.98 -23.21 0.94
C LEU A 78 3.05 -22.24 1.45
N GLU A 79 2.97 -20.96 1.08
CA GLU A 79 3.86 -19.91 1.55
C GLU A 79 3.79 -19.75 3.06
N ILE A 80 2.59 -19.58 3.62
CA ILE A 80 2.36 -19.49 5.08
C ILE A 80 2.92 -20.73 5.79
N TYR A 81 2.70 -21.92 5.25
CA TYR A 81 3.24 -23.15 5.82
C TYR A 81 4.77 -23.22 5.76
N SER A 82 5.37 -22.70 4.68
CA SER A 82 6.83 -22.68 4.51
C SER A 82 7.52 -21.69 5.45
N GLU A 83 6.87 -20.56 5.74
CA GLU A 83 7.36 -19.51 6.64
C GLU A 83 7.18 -19.88 8.13
N ALA A 84 6.27 -20.80 8.45
CA ALA A 84 6.01 -21.23 9.81
C ALA A 84 7.25 -21.87 10.46
N LYS A 85 7.79 -21.21 11.50
CA LYS A 85 8.97 -21.68 12.25
C LYS A 85 8.72 -22.99 12.99
N ASN A 86 7.49 -23.18 13.51
CA ASN A 86 7.07 -24.40 14.17
C ASN A 86 5.86 -25.01 13.46
N LYS A 87 6.11 -26.04 12.65
CA LYS A 87 5.09 -26.70 11.83
C LYS A 87 4.20 -27.65 12.63
N GLU A 88 4.68 -28.15 13.77
CA GLU A 88 3.92 -29.09 14.61
C GLU A 88 2.87 -28.37 15.48
N ALA A 89 3.12 -27.10 15.81
CA ALA A 89 2.18 -26.26 16.54
C ALA A 89 1.09 -25.63 15.64
N LEU A 90 1.18 -25.80 14.31
CA LEU A 90 0.25 -25.19 13.38
C LEU A 90 -1.10 -25.92 13.39
N THR A 91 -2.15 -25.25 13.88
CA THR A 91 -3.53 -25.74 13.84
C THR A 91 -4.30 -25.11 12.68
N SER A 92 -5.48 -25.67 12.37
CA SER A 92 -6.34 -25.11 11.30
C SER A 92 -6.81 -23.69 11.63
N GLU A 93 -7.04 -23.40 12.92
CA GLU A 93 -7.43 -22.07 13.42
C GLU A 93 -6.29 -21.06 13.24
N ILE A 94 -5.05 -21.43 13.55
CA ILE A 94 -3.89 -20.56 13.35
C ILE A 94 -3.69 -20.30 11.86
N LEU A 95 -3.82 -21.34 11.02
CA LEU A 95 -3.74 -21.21 9.58
C LEU A 95 -4.82 -20.25 9.03
N ASP A 96 -6.06 -20.35 9.51
CA ASP A 96 -7.15 -19.44 9.13
C ASP A 96 -6.84 -17.99 9.50
N VAL A 97 -6.26 -17.75 10.69
CA VAL A 97 -5.85 -16.40 11.14
C VAL A 97 -4.72 -15.85 10.27
N GLU A 98 -3.69 -16.64 9.96
CA GLU A 98 -2.58 -16.19 9.10
C GLU A 98 -3.02 -15.92 7.67
N ILE A 99 -3.95 -16.73 7.14
CA ILE A 99 -4.58 -16.45 5.84
C ILE A 99 -5.38 -15.16 5.90
N ASP A 100 -6.21 -14.94 6.94
CA ASP A 100 -7.01 -13.71 7.07
C ASP A 100 -6.13 -12.47 7.23
N LYS A 101 -4.99 -12.57 7.92
CA LYS A 101 -3.98 -11.49 8.00
C LYS A 101 -3.41 -11.11 6.64
N ARG A 102 -3.12 -12.10 5.78
CA ARG A 102 -2.60 -11.86 4.43
C ARG A 102 -3.66 -11.31 3.48
N LEU A 103 -4.92 -11.73 3.62
CA LEU A 103 -6.02 -11.28 2.78
C LEU A 103 -6.62 -9.94 3.22
N ASN A 104 -6.65 -9.67 4.53
CA ASN A 104 -7.25 -8.49 5.14
C ASN A 104 -6.25 -7.80 6.09
N PRO A 105 -5.09 -7.32 5.60
CA PRO A 105 -4.06 -6.72 6.43
C PRO A 105 -4.56 -5.50 7.23
N ASP A 106 -5.52 -4.73 6.69
CA ASP A 106 -6.17 -3.60 7.38
C ASP A 106 -6.82 -4.00 8.71
N LYS A 107 -7.53 -5.14 8.73
CA LYS A 107 -8.25 -5.64 9.92
C LYS A 107 -7.30 -5.92 11.08
N TYR A 108 -6.05 -6.24 10.79
CA TYR A 108 -5.02 -6.58 11.77
C TYR A 108 -3.99 -5.46 11.98
N GLY A 109 -4.18 -4.30 11.34
CA GLY A 109 -3.19 -3.21 11.38
C GLY A 109 -1.84 -3.59 10.76
N LEU A 110 -1.83 -4.59 9.88
CA LEU A 110 -0.64 -5.11 9.18
C LEU A 110 -0.40 -4.44 7.83
N ASN A 111 -1.32 -3.59 7.38
CA ASN A 111 -0.97 -2.66 6.34
C ASN A 111 0.12 -1.76 6.91
N GLU A 112 1.33 -1.90 6.38
CA GLU A 112 2.27 -0.80 6.32
C GLU A 112 1.46 0.37 5.76
N LYS A 113 0.89 1.21 6.64
CA LYS A 113 0.39 2.50 6.22
C LYS A 113 1.60 3.10 5.53
N LYS A 114 1.57 3.20 4.20
CA LYS A 114 2.55 4.00 3.47
C LYS A 114 2.37 5.38 4.08
N GLU A 115 3.25 5.74 5.02
CA GLU A 115 3.17 7.01 5.72
C GLU A 115 3.05 8.07 4.64
N SER A 116 2.02 8.91 4.75
CA SER A 116 1.86 9.99 3.78
C SER A 116 3.13 10.83 3.78
N PHE A 117 3.54 11.36 2.63
CA PHE A 117 4.71 12.24 2.56
C PHE A 117 4.64 13.36 3.61
N ILE A 118 3.45 13.92 3.81
CA ILE A 118 3.15 14.96 4.81
C ILE A 118 3.29 14.45 6.25
N GLU A 119 2.91 13.20 6.53
CA GLU A 119 3.07 12.57 7.84
C GLU A 119 4.55 12.35 8.16
N THR A 120 5.31 11.80 7.21
CA THR A 120 6.76 11.64 7.35
C THR A 120 7.47 12.98 7.50
N PHE A 121 7.01 14.04 6.82
CA PHE A 121 7.51 15.40 7.01
C PHE A 121 7.22 15.94 8.40
N THR A 122 6.03 15.67 8.94
CA THR A 122 5.66 16.04 10.31
C THR A 122 6.52 15.28 11.34
N LEU A 123 6.80 14.00 11.09
CA LEU A 123 7.69 13.18 11.89
C LEU A 123 9.11 13.75 11.89
N PHE A 124 9.64 14.13 10.72
CA PHE A 124 10.94 14.80 10.60
C PHE A 124 11.06 16.03 11.50
N ILE A 125 10.04 16.89 11.51
CA ILE A 125 10.02 18.10 12.34
C ILE A 125 10.03 17.75 13.84
N LYS A 126 9.37 16.65 14.22
CA LYS A 126 9.25 16.19 15.61
C LYS A 126 10.55 15.53 16.10
N GLU A 127 11.14 14.65 15.31
CA GLU A 127 12.30 13.84 15.72
C GLU A 127 13.63 14.58 15.61
N ARG A 128 13.77 15.51 14.65
CA ARG A 128 15.04 16.21 14.46
C ARG A 128 15.30 17.22 15.58
N LYS A 129 16.49 17.12 16.15
CA LYS A 129 17.05 18.11 17.10
C LYS A 129 17.46 19.39 16.35
N ILE A 130 16.49 20.24 16.05
CA ILE A 130 16.69 21.57 15.45
C ILE A 130 15.98 22.64 16.29
N SER A 131 16.41 23.90 16.15
CA SER A 131 15.82 25.03 16.88
C SER A 131 14.36 25.26 16.52
N ASP A 132 13.58 25.84 17.42
CA ASP A 132 12.14 26.06 17.21
C ASP A 132 11.85 27.01 16.04
N VAL A 133 12.75 27.97 15.79
CA VAL A 133 12.70 28.81 14.58
C VAL A 133 12.81 27.96 13.31
N ARG A 134 13.76 27.03 13.27
CA ARG A 134 13.91 26.12 12.12
C ARG A 134 12.70 25.19 11.99
N LYS A 135 12.18 24.63 13.09
CA LYS A 135 10.94 23.83 13.06
C LYS A 135 9.78 24.62 12.47
N SER A 136 9.64 25.89 12.84
CA SER A 136 8.59 26.77 12.32
C SER A 136 8.74 27.01 10.82
N ASN A 137 9.97 27.23 10.33
CA ASN A 137 10.23 27.34 8.89
C ASN A 137 9.86 26.06 8.13
N PHE A 138 10.17 24.89 8.69
CA PHE A 138 9.76 23.61 8.09
C PHE A 138 8.24 23.41 8.12
N ARG A 139 7.55 23.85 9.17
CA ARG A 139 6.07 23.80 9.22
C ARG A 139 5.44 24.64 8.12
N VAL A 140 5.97 25.83 7.83
CA VAL A 140 5.49 26.67 6.72
C VAL A 140 5.66 25.94 5.38
N ILE A 141 6.79 25.29 5.16
CA ILE A 141 7.01 24.47 3.95
C ILE A 141 6.03 23.30 3.89
N ASN A 142 5.81 22.60 5.00
CA ASN A 142 4.86 21.49 5.06
C ASN A 142 3.44 21.95 4.68
N ARG A 143 2.99 23.10 5.18
CA ARG A 143 1.70 23.69 4.80
C ARG A 143 1.63 24.06 3.31
N ALA A 144 2.71 24.63 2.77
CA ALA A 144 2.77 24.91 1.33
C ALA A 144 2.66 23.64 0.47
N LEU A 145 3.26 22.53 0.91
CA LEU A 145 3.12 21.23 0.24
C LEU A 145 1.72 20.63 0.39
N GLN A 146 1.08 20.77 1.55
CA GLN A 146 -0.33 20.36 1.72
C GLN A 146 -1.26 21.14 0.79
N ARG A 147 -1.03 22.45 0.63
CA ARG A 147 -1.79 23.27 -0.33
C ARG A 147 -1.54 22.86 -1.77
N TYR A 148 -0.31 22.49 -2.11
CA TYR A 148 0.01 21.94 -3.42
C TYR A 148 -0.75 20.63 -3.69
N GLU A 149 -0.86 19.73 -2.71
CA GLU A 149 -1.69 18.52 -2.86
C GLU A 149 -3.16 18.86 -3.15
N LEU A 150 -3.74 19.77 -2.36
CA LEU A 150 -5.13 20.23 -2.53
C LEU A 150 -5.33 20.93 -3.89
N TYR A 151 -4.37 21.74 -4.33
CA TYR A 151 -4.41 22.40 -5.63
C TYR A 151 -4.47 21.40 -6.79
N ASN A 152 -3.68 20.33 -6.72
CA ASN A 152 -3.71 19.28 -7.73
C ASN A 152 -4.97 18.43 -7.66
N GLN A 153 -5.55 18.25 -6.48
CA GLN A 153 -6.85 17.58 -6.31
C GLN A 153 -7.99 18.35 -6.98
N CYS A 154 -7.95 19.69 -6.92
CA CYS A 154 -8.96 20.53 -7.56
C CYS A 154 -8.80 20.64 -9.08
N ASN A 155 -7.56 20.57 -9.61
CA ASN A 155 -7.28 20.91 -11.01
C ASN A 155 -6.88 19.74 -11.92
N VAL A 156 -6.28 18.67 -11.38
CA VAL A 156 -5.64 17.65 -12.22
C VAL A 156 -6.16 16.25 -11.95
N ILE A 157 -6.02 15.74 -10.73
CA ILE A 157 -6.30 14.35 -10.37
C ILE A 157 -7.06 14.32 -9.05
N LYS A 158 -8.30 13.80 -9.08
CA LYS A 158 -9.07 13.54 -7.86
C LYS A 158 -8.25 12.61 -6.94
N ASP A 159 -8.09 13.02 -5.68
CA ASP A 159 -7.31 12.30 -4.65
C ASP A 159 -5.78 12.25 -4.85
N TYR A 160 -5.19 13.22 -5.56
CA TYR A 160 -3.73 13.38 -5.62
C TYR A 160 -3.10 13.49 -4.22
N LYS A 161 -2.06 12.69 -3.95
CA LYS A 161 -1.23 12.75 -2.73
C LYS A 161 0.23 12.66 -3.10
N LEU A 162 1.08 13.45 -2.46
CA LEU A 162 2.52 13.33 -2.57
C LEU A 162 2.99 12.04 -1.89
N SER A 163 3.92 11.35 -2.55
CA SER A 163 4.57 10.16 -2.03
C SER A 163 6.02 10.15 -2.49
N PHE A 164 6.90 9.45 -1.77
CA PHE A 164 8.28 9.33 -2.22
C PHE A 164 8.39 8.68 -3.60
N GLU A 165 7.44 7.81 -3.98
CA GLU A 165 7.40 7.13 -5.28
C GLU A 165 7.02 8.08 -6.44
N ASN A 166 6.22 9.11 -6.19
CA ASN A 166 5.73 10.02 -7.23
C ASN A 166 6.50 11.34 -7.35
N ILE A 167 7.43 11.60 -6.44
CA ILE A 167 8.30 12.78 -6.49
C ILE A 167 9.40 12.54 -7.53
N THR A 168 9.21 13.14 -8.69
CA THR A 168 10.17 13.16 -9.79
C THR A 168 10.73 14.57 -9.99
N SER A 169 11.73 14.72 -10.87
CA SER A 169 12.23 16.05 -11.26
C SER A 169 11.16 16.95 -11.89
N ALA A 170 10.17 16.37 -12.58
CA ALA A 170 9.02 17.10 -13.09
C ALA A 170 8.13 17.61 -11.94
N THR A 171 7.80 16.73 -10.99
CA THR A 171 7.02 17.08 -9.80
C THR A 171 7.68 18.22 -9.01
N LEU A 172 9.01 18.20 -8.86
CA LEU A 172 9.74 19.28 -8.17
C LEU A 172 9.64 20.63 -8.91
N ARG A 173 9.71 20.63 -10.25
CA ARG A 173 9.50 21.85 -11.06
C ARG A 173 8.06 22.36 -10.96
N ASP A 174 7.09 21.47 -10.88
CA ASP A 174 5.69 21.85 -10.70
C ASP A 174 5.44 22.47 -9.32
N ILE A 175 6.07 21.91 -8.28
CA ILE A 175 6.08 22.50 -6.93
C ILE A 175 6.73 23.88 -6.96
N GLU A 176 7.86 24.06 -7.64
CA GLU A 176 8.51 25.37 -7.79
C GLU A 176 7.56 26.39 -8.42
N ARG A 177 6.92 26.03 -9.55
CA ARG A 177 5.95 26.88 -10.23
C ARG A 177 4.78 27.24 -9.33
N PHE A 178 4.25 26.28 -8.58
CA PHE A 178 3.19 26.52 -7.60
C PHE A 178 3.63 27.52 -6.52
N LEU A 179 4.84 27.35 -5.95
CA LEU A 179 5.35 28.23 -4.91
C LEU A 179 5.57 29.67 -5.38
N CYS A 180 5.93 29.86 -6.65
CA CYS A 180 6.03 31.18 -7.27
C CYS A 180 4.65 31.82 -7.48
N ALA A 181 3.69 31.05 -7.99
CA ALA A 181 2.33 31.52 -8.29
C ALA A 181 1.38 31.54 -7.08
N GLU A 182 1.83 31.13 -5.88
CA GLU A 182 0.96 30.98 -4.70
C GLU A 182 0.20 32.27 -4.35
N HIS A 183 0.81 33.44 -4.57
CA HIS A 183 0.17 34.74 -4.32
C HIS A 183 -1.05 34.98 -5.22
N ASP A 184 -0.99 34.61 -6.50
CA ASP A 184 -2.13 34.69 -7.42
C ASP A 184 -3.17 33.60 -7.15
N LEU A 185 -2.70 32.42 -6.75
CA LEU A 185 -3.56 31.27 -6.45
C LEU A 185 -4.37 31.49 -5.17
N TYR A 186 -3.89 32.30 -4.24
CA TYR A 186 -4.59 32.68 -3.02
C TYR A 186 -5.97 33.29 -3.31
N GLU A 187 -6.03 34.18 -4.30
CA GLU A 187 -7.28 34.83 -4.70
C GLU A 187 -8.19 33.89 -5.50
N LYS A 188 -7.60 33.03 -6.35
CA LYS A 188 -8.35 32.13 -7.25
C LYS A 188 -8.96 30.92 -6.54
N PHE A 189 -8.30 30.40 -5.50
CA PHE A 189 -8.69 29.16 -4.82
C PHE A 189 -8.77 29.33 -3.30
N PRO A 190 -9.66 30.20 -2.78
CA PRO A 190 -9.71 30.51 -1.34
C PRO A 190 -9.98 29.29 -0.45
N GLU A 191 -10.70 28.28 -0.95
CA GLU A 191 -11.03 27.06 -0.21
C GLU A 191 -9.79 26.26 0.22
N ILE A 192 -8.74 26.24 -0.62
CA ILE A 192 -7.47 25.57 -0.30
C ILE A 192 -6.80 26.21 0.92
N TYR A 193 -6.85 27.55 0.98
CA TYR A 193 -6.20 28.32 2.04
C TYR A 193 -7.05 28.39 3.32
N LYS A 194 -8.36 28.17 3.23
CA LYS A 194 -9.21 27.91 4.40
C LYS A 194 -8.94 26.53 5.01
N ALA A 195 -8.76 25.51 4.17
CA ALA A 195 -8.46 24.14 4.62
C ALA A 195 -7.08 24.04 5.30
N VAL A 196 -6.08 24.75 4.77
CA VAL A 196 -4.73 24.82 5.36
C VAL A 196 -4.37 26.29 5.63
N PRO A 197 -4.80 26.84 6.78
CA PRO A 197 -4.60 28.25 7.10
C PRO A 197 -3.13 28.55 7.46
N GLU A 198 -2.72 29.78 7.17
CA GLU A 198 -1.44 30.36 7.59
C GLU A 198 -1.68 31.75 8.14
N THR A 199 -0.84 32.19 9.08
CA THR A 199 -0.98 33.50 9.74
C THR A 199 -0.80 34.67 8.76
N ARG A 200 -0.08 34.46 7.66
CA ARG A 200 0.26 35.50 6.69
C ARG A 200 -0.28 35.13 5.32
N THR A 201 -0.74 36.14 4.58
CA THR A 201 -1.10 36.00 3.17
C THR A 201 0.15 35.69 2.33
N PRO A 202 0.08 34.74 1.38
CA PRO A 202 1.18 34.47 0.47
C PRO A 202 1.57 35.73 -0.31
N LYS A 203 2.85 36.09 -0.28
CA LYS A 203 3.42 37.19 -1.07
C LYS A 203 4.23 36.61 -2.23
N PRO A 204 4.46 37.41 -3.31
CA PRO A 204 5.38 37.03 -4.36
C PRO A 204 6.73 36.60 -3.78
N ARG A 205 7.23 35.44 -4.20
CA ARG A 205 8.51 34.88 -3.74
C ARG A 205 9.57 35.09 -4.81
N GLY A 206 10.72 35.63 -4.39
CA GLY A 206 11.89 35.70 -5.25
C GLY A 206 12.62 34.36 -5.34
N GLN A 207 13.49 34.20 -6.34
CA GLN A 207 14.24 32.97 -6.57
C GLN A 207 15.07 32.53 -5.36
N ASN A 208 15.66 33.47 -4.61
CA ASN A 208 16.43 33.16 -3.40
C ASN A 208 15.59 32.45 -2.33
N THR A 209 14.34 32.88 -2.14
CA THR A 209 13.41 32.26 -1.19
C THR A 209 13.04 30.85 -1.64
N ILE A 210 12.79 30.67 -2.94
CA ILE A 210 12.50 29.36 -3.53
C ILE A 210 13.69 28.41 -3.35
N ASN A 211 14.91 28.84 -3.70
CA ASN A 211 16.12 28.05 -3.52
C ASN A 211 16.35 27.64 -2.06
N ASP A 212 16.06 28.55 -1.11
CA ASP A 212 16.14 28.27 0.33
C ASP A 212 15.06 27.26 0.80
N ILE A 213 13.86 27.27 0.20
CA ILE A 213 12.84 26.23 0.41
C ILE A 213 13.35 24.88 -0.11
N PHE A 214 13.88 24.81 -1.33
CA PHE A 214 14.40 23.56 -1.91
C PHE A 214 15.61 23.01 -1.15
N THR A 215 16.44 23.88 -0.57
CA THR A 215 17.55 23.46 0.31
C THR A 215 17.02 22.77 1.57
N LYS A 216 15.92 23.28 2.14
CA LYS A 216 15.24 22.64 3.27
C LYS A 216 14.56 21.34 2.88
N LEU A 217 13.89 21.29 1.73
CA LEU A 217 13.33 20.04 1.19
C LEU A 217 14.42 18.98 0.98
N ARG A 218 15.57 19.37 0.42
CA ARG A 218 16.74 18.48 0.29
C ARG A 218 17.18 17.91 1.63
N THR A 219 17.22 18.75 2.67
CA THR A 219 17.56 18.31 4.04
C THR A 219 16.58 17.26 4.55
N PHE A 220 15.28 17.42 4.27
CA PHE A 220 14.26 16.42 4.58
C PHE A 220 14.47 15.11 3.80
N PHE A 221 14.71 15.17 2.50
CA PHE A 221 14.95 13.96 1.68
C PHE A 221 16.20 13.18 2.12
N ILE A 222 17.28 13.87 2.50
CA ILE A 222 18.49 13.23 3.04
C ILE A 222 18.13 12.48 4.32
N TRP A 223 17.42 13.13 5.24
CA TRP A 223 16.99 12.48 6.48
C TRP A 223 16.07 11.28 6.22
N ALA A 224 15.08 11.43 5.34
CA ALA A 224 14.18 10.33 4.99
C ALA A 224 14.99 9.15 4.46
N ASN A 225 15.89 9.37 3.50
CA ASN A 225 16.74 8.29 2.98
C ASN A 225 17.54 7.56 4.07
N ASP A 226 18.04 8.28 5.08
CA ASP A 226 18.77 7.67 6.19
C ASP A 226 17.87 6.84 7.11
N VAL A 227 16.66 7.31 7.41
CA VAL A 227 15.65 6.56 8.19
C VAL A 227 15.21 5.30 7.43
N TRP A 228 14.91 5.43 6.14
CA TRP A 228 14.53 4.30 5.28
C TRP A 228 15.65 3.25 5.19
N LYS A 229 16.92 3.66 5.10
CA LYS A 229 18.07 2.72 5.17
C LYS A 229 18.17 1.98 6.49
N ILE A 230 17.77 2.60 7.60
CA ILE A 230 17.77 1.98 8.93
C ILE A 230 16.62 0.96 9.04
N GLN A 231 15.43 1.29 8.53
CA GLN A 231 14.27 0.41 8.49
C GLN A 231 14.47 -0.79 7.54
N CYS A 232 15.11 -0.58 6.38
CA CYS A 232 15.41 -1.61 5.39
C CYS A 232 16.68 -2.42 5.69
N LYS A 233 17.18 -2.51 6.93
CA LYS A 233 18.19 -3.51 7.34
C LYS A 233 17.62 -4.93 7.43
N MET A 234 16.79 -5.32 6.46
CA MET A 234 16.48 -6.68 6.04
C MET A 234 16.93 -6.83 4.57
N PRO A 235 17.39 -8.01 4.11
CA PRO A 235 18.30 -8.14 2.98
C PRO A 235 17.75 -7.56 1.67
N PRO A 236 18.63 -7.07 0.79
CA PRO A 236 18.25 -6.20 -0.31
C PRO A 236 17.57 -7.00 -1.41
N LYS A 237 16.29 -6.72 -1.67
CA LYS A 237 15.72 -6.91 -3.01
C LYS A 237 15.30 -5.57 -3.59
N THR A 238 16.28 -4.98 -4.27
CA THR A 238 16.13 -4.14 -5.47
C THR A 238 15.04 -3.08 -5.43
N LYS A 239 15.40 -1.88 -4.96
CA LYS A 239 15.10 -0.60 -5.62
C LYS A 239 16.01 0.48 -5.01
N ARG A 240 17.15 0.72 -5.67
CA ARG A 240 18.03 1.84 -5.35
C ARG A 240 17.30 3.12 -5.78
N PHE A 241 16.89 3.94 -4.82
CA PHE A 241 16.71 5.37 -5.06
C PHE A 241 18.09 5.96 -5.38
N TYR A 242 18.33 6.29 -6.64
CA TYR A 242 19.53 7.04 -7.01
C TYR A 242 19.43 8.44 -6.39
N PRO A 243 20.46 8.94 -5.67
CA PRO A 243 20.45 10.31 -5.22
C PRO A 243 20.55 11.21 -6.47
N LEU A 244 19.55 12.07 -6.66
CA LEU A 244 19.68 13.20 -7.59
C LEU A 244 20.87 14.05 -7.10
N VAL A 245 22.00 13.89 -7.77
CA VAL A 245 23.09 14.85 -7.73
C VAL A 245 22.64 16.05 -8.55
N LEU A 246 22.00 17.01 -7.88
CA LEU A 246 21.86 18.36 -8.40
C LEU A 246 23.27 18.97 -8.44
N LYS A 247 23.84 19.06 -9.64
CA LYS A 247 24.91 20.01 -9.97
C LYS A 247 24.28 21.35 -10.33
#